data_AF-A0A914U353-F1
#
_entry.id   AF-A0A914U353-F1
#
_cell.length_a   1.000
_cell.length_b   1.000
_cell.length_c   1.000
_cell.angle_alpha   90.00
_cell.angle_beta   90.00
_cell.angle_gamma   90.00
#
_symmetry.space_group_name_H-M   'P 1'
#
loop_
_entity.id
_entity.type
_entity.pdbx_description
1 polymer ?
#
loop_
_entity_poly.entity_id
_entity_poly.type
_entity_poly.pdbx_seq_one_letter_code
_entity_poly.pdbx_strand_id
1 'polypeptide(L)'
;MASPLYICPESGNDENGDGSEEKPLKTLLKAMVISGSADGDFRVASVKEDQQRIWEPAAKSAIKKNKNKFEADLKKASKAQDAAKALKEKTDAAVEEAKKVKLVMDKSLPEATKIKIRDAKDNVGKRIKVQGYVHRLRQQGKNLVFLVLRDAITLNTEATVTLWGTVKKLPEGKSASGGIELSVDYWELLSNAPPGGIDNVLNEEAGVETLMENRHLVIRGENASRILRIRAAITQSFRAHFLSKKYTEVFPPTLVQTQVEGGSTLFGLDYFGEPAYLTQSSQLYLETCIASLGDVFCMAQSYRAEKSKTRRHLAEYCHLEAECPFITFEELMDRIEDLVCDTVDRALADPEVKDLIYQANPNFVPPKRPFLRMTYKEAIEWLQKNDIKNEDGKSFEFGEDIPEAPERHMTDTIGCPILLHKFPAGIKAFYMARCSDDKSL
;
A
#
# COMPACT_ATOMS: atom_id res chain seq x y z
N MET A 1 3.61 42.16 -27.74
CA MET A 1 2.62 42.02 -26.66
C MET A 1 2.51 40.53 -26.33
N ALA A 2 2.18 40.16 -25.10
CA ALA A 2 1.88 38.76 -24.79
C ALA A 2 0.55 38.37 -25.46
N SER A 3 0.41 37.10 -25.86
CA SER A 3 -0.87 36.58 -26.35
C SER A 3 -1.91 36.58 -25.22
N PRO A 4 -3.19 36.84 -25.52
CA PRO A 4 -4.26 36.66 -24.53
C PRO A 4 -4.31 35.20 -24.07
N LEU A 5 -4.51 34.99 -22.77
CA LEU A 5 -4.75 33.67 -22.18
C LEU A 5 -6.24 33.53 -21.85
N TYR A 6 -6.81 32.41 -22.28
CA TYR A 6 -8.24 32.16 -22.24
C TYR A 6 -8.60 31.19 -21.11
N ILE A 7 -9.66 31.53 -20.36
CA ILE A 7 -10.11 30.82 -19.15
C ILE A 7 -11.60 30.48 -19.27
N CYS A 8 -11.94 29.20 -19.24
CA CYS A 8 -13.32 28.73 -19.19
C CYS A 8 -13.53 27.91 -17.91
N PRO A 9 -14.22 28.45 -16.88
CA PRO A 9 -14.44 27.72 -15.63
C PRO A 9 -15.21 26.40 -15.78
N GLU A 10 -16.03 26.29 -16.83
CA GLU A 10 -16.91 25.15 -17.12
C GLU A 10 -16.19 24.03 -17.88
N SER A 11 -15.52 24.36 -18.99
CA SER A 11 -14.91 23.40 -19.93
C SER A 11 -13.38 23.47 -20.06
N GLY A 12 -12.74 24.39 -19.34
CA GLY A 12 -11.28 24.52 -19.34
C GLY A 12 -10.58 23.52 -18.43
N ASN A 13 -9.27 23.36 -18.62
CA ASN A 13 -8.44 22.40 -17.89
C ASN A 13 -7.12 23.05 -17.42
N ASP A 14 -6.83 22.99 -16.10
CA ASP A 14 -5.63 23.58 -15.51
C ASP A 14 -4.40 22.66 -15.53
N GLU A 15 -4.52 21.41 -15.94
CA GLU A 15 -3.43 20.44 -16.08
C GLU A 15 -2.95 20.39 -17.54
N ASN A 16 -3.91 20.24 -18.47
CA ASN A 16 -3.67 19.97 -19.89
C ASN A 16 -4.05 21.13 -20.84
N GLY A 17 -4.59 22.23 -20.31
CA GLY A 17 -4.85 23.45 -21.09
C GLY A 17 -3.55 24.25 -21.31
N ASP A 18 -3.36 24.75 -22.53
CA ASP A 18 -2.27 25.67 -22.87
C ASP A 18 -2.70 27.15 -22.77
N GLY A 19 -4.00 27.41 -22.62
CA GLY A 19 -4.58 28.75 -22.51
C GLY A 19 -4.89 29.42 -23.84
N SER A 20 -4.87 28.68 -24.96
CA SER A 20 -5.51 29.08 -26.22
C SER A 20 -7.04 29.06 -26.15
N GLU A 21 -7.72 29.57 -27.18
CA GLU A 21 -9.18 29.44 -27.31
C GLU A 21 -9.64 27.98 -27.48
N GLU A 22 -8.80 27.13 -28.08
CA GLU A 22 -9.06 25.70 -28.30
C GLU A 22 -8.89 24.87 -27.02
N LYS A 23 -7.92 25.22 -26.16
CA LYS A 23 -7.62 24.55 -24.90
C LYS A 23 -7.51 25.54 -23.73
N PRO A 24 -8.63 26.19 -23.36
CA PRO A 24 -8.63 27.21 -22.32
C PRO A 24 -8.33 26.59 -20.95
N LEU A 25 -7.76 27.42 -20.08
CA LEU A 25 -7.48 27.08 -18.68
C LEU A 25 -8.79 27.07 -17.89
N LYS A 26 -8.81 26.38 -16.74
CA LYS A 26 -9.97 26.37 -15.85
C LYS A 26 -9.98 27.56 -14.89
N THR A 27 -8.81 28.02 -14.45
CA THR A 27 -8.71 29.14 -13.50
C THR A 27 -7.79 30.27 -13.94
N LEU A 28 -8.18 31.49 -13.53
CA LEU A 28 -7.37 32.70 -13.68
C LEU A 28 -6.02 32.60 -12.96
N LEU A 29 -5.94 31.81 -11.87
CA LEU A 29 -4.69 31.59 -11.15
C LEU A 29 -3.68 30.80 -11.99
N LYS A 30 -4.12 29.72 -12.67
CA LYS A 30 -3.24 28.96 -13.59
C LYS A 30 -2.78 29.84 -14.76
N ALA A 31 -3.63 30.72 -15.26
CA ALA A 31 -3.26 31.69 -16.29
C ALA A 31 -2.15 32.66 -15.81
N MET A 32 -2.23 33.18 -14.59
CA MET A 32 -1.17 34.00 -13.97
C MET A 32 0.15 33.24 -13.76
N VAL A 33 0.08 31.93 -13.48
CA VAL A 33 1.26 31.05 -13.37
C VAL A 33 1.91 30.83 -14.74
N ILE A 34 1.13 30.60 -15.81
CA ILE A 34 1.65 30.37 -17.16
C ILE A 34 2.22 31.66 -17.78
N SER A 35 1.59 32.83 -17.55
CA SER A 35 2.13 34.12 -18.00
C SER A 35 3.33 34.63 -17.20
N GLY A 36 3.58 34.05 -16.01
CA GLY A 36 4.52 34.58 -15.02
C GLY A 36 4.14 35.96 -14.46
N SER A 37 2.92 36.44 -14.71
CA SER A 37 2.49 37.81 -14.41
C SER A 37 1.01 37.90 -14.06
N ALA A 38 0.71 38.59 -12.95
CA ALA A 38 -0.67 38.88 -12.54
C ALA A 38 -1.36 39.99 -13.38
N ASP A 39 -0.63 40.64 -14.29
CA ASP A 39 -1.09 41.78 -15.10
C ASP A 39 -1.11 41.46 -16.61
N GLY A 40 -1.32 40.18 -16.96
CA GLY A 40 -1.49 39.70 -18.34
C GLY A 40 -2.87 40.01 -18.95
N ASP A 41 -3.02 39.83 -20.26
CA ASP A 41 -4.34 39.87 -20.93
C ASP A 41 -5.06 38.54 -20.70
N PHE A 42 -6.03 38.55 -19.80
CA PHE A 42 -6.82 37.38 -19.41
C PHE A 42 -8.25 37.51 -19.90
N ARG A 43 -8.71 36.53 -20.68
CA ARG A 43 -10.07 36.47 -21.24
C ARG A 43 -10.85 35.34 -20.59
N VAL A 44 -12.01 35.65 -20.03
CA VAL A 44 -12.89 34.66 -19.40
C VAL A 44 -14.08 34.39 -20.32
N ALA A 45 -14.44 33.11 -20.45
CA ALA A 45 -15.65 32.72 -21.17
C ALA A 45 -16.90 33.22 -20.43
N SER A 46 -17.79 33.91 -21.13
CA SER A 46 -19.18 34.09 -20.73
C SER A 46 -20.10 33.57 -21.84
N VAL A 47 -21.31 33.16 -21.49
CA VAL A 47 -22.31 32.58 -22.39
C VAL A 47 -23.55 33.47 -22.36
N LYS A 48 -24.06 33.81 -23.53
CA LYS A 48 -25.29 34.59 -23.70
C LYS A 48 -26.52 33.70 -23.87
N GLU A 49 -27.70 34.32 -23.85
CA GLU A 49 -29.01 33.65 -23.97
C GLU A 49 -29.19 32.90 -25.31
N ASP A 50 -28.36 33.22 -26.31
CA ASP A 50 -28.24 32.57 -27.62
C ASP A 50 -27.27 31.36 -27.65
N GLN A 51 -26.74 30.95 -26.49
CA GLN A 51 -25.69 29.94 -26.31
C GLN A 51 -24.34 30.27 -26.96
N GLN A 52 -24.13 31.48 -27.50
CA GLN A 52 -22.82 31.85 -28.05
C GLN A 52 -21.83 32.17 -26.92
N ARG A 53 -20.68 31.49 -26.95
CA ARG A 53 -19.55 31.77 -26.05
C ARG A 53 -18.80 33.01 -26.54
N ILE A 54 -18.58 33.97 -25.64
CA ILE A 54 -17.76 35.16 -25.88
C ILE A 54 -16.61 35.25 -24.86
N TRP A 55 -15.55 35.98 -25.23
CA TRP A 55 -14.30 36.08 -24.48
C TRP A 55 -14.08 37.48 -23.90
N GLU A 56 -14.51 37.71 -22.67
CA GLU A 56 -14.51 39.02 -22.03
C GLU A 56 -13.28 39.23 -21.12
N PRO A 57 -12.75 40.47 -20.99
CA PRO A 57 -11.63 40.73 -20.08
C PRO A 57 -11.95 40.38 -18.62
N ALA A 58 -11.04 39.68 -17.95
CA ALA A 58 -11.24 39.20 -16.58
C ALA A 58 -11.59 40.34 -15.61
N ALA A 59 -12.64 40.14 -14.79
CA ALA A 59 -13.14 41.17 -13.89
C ALA A 59 -12.05 41.67 -12.91
N LYS A 60 -11.92 42.99 -12.75
CA LYS A 60 -10.86 43.62 -11.92
C LYS A 60 -10.83 43.11 -10.45
N SER A 61 -11.98 42.74 -9.90
CA SER A 61 -12.11 42.10 -8.59
C SER A 61 -11.54 40.68 -8.56
N ALA A 62 -11.78 39.88 -9.60
CA ALA A 62 -11.23 38.54 -9.76
C ALA A 62 -9.71 38.57 -10.01
N ILE A 63 -9.23 39.51 -10.83
CA ILE A 63 -7.78 39.76 -11.00
C ILE A 63 -7.15 40.09 -9.65
N LYS A 64 -7.68 41.07 -8.90
CA LYS A 64 -7.13 41.46 -7.59
C LYS A 64 -7.11 40.30 -6.58
N LYS A 65 -8.18 39.48 -6.54
CA LYS A 65 -8.25 38.30 -5.64
C LYS A 65 -7.19 37.24 -5.99
N ASN A 66 -6.99 36.96 -7.28
CA ASN A 66 -6.00 35.97 -7.71
C ASN A 66 -4.56 36.51 -7.65
N LYS A 67 -4.34 37.80 -7.93
CA LYS A 67 -3.05 38.48 -7.78
C LYS A 67 -2.50 38.35 -6.36
N ASN A 68 -3.32 38.66 -5.34
CA ASN A 68 -2.94 38.49 -3.94
C ASN A 68 -2.54 37.05 -3.60
N LYS A 69 -3.17 36.04 -4.21
CA LYS A 69 -2.83 34.62 -4.01
C LYS A 69 -1.53 34.25 -4.75
N PHE A 70 -1.41 34.62 -6.01
CA PHE A 70 -0.22 34.41 -6.84
C PHE A 70 1.04 35.03 -6.21
N GLU A 71 0.95 36.26 -5.70
CA GLU A 71 2.04 36.92 -4.96
C GLU A 71 2.38 36.21 -3.64
N ALA A 72 1.39 35.65 -2.94
CA ALA A 72 1.61 34.87 -1.73
C ALA A 72 2.27 33.51 -2.04
N ASP A 73 1.84 32.82 -3.10
CA ASP A 73 2.39 31.55 -3.56
C ASP A 73 3.83 31.72 -4.08
N LEU A 74 4.11 32.76 -4.86
CA LEU A 74 5.49 33.16 -5.24
C LEU A 74 6.37 33.43 -4.01
N LYS A 75 5.84 34.14 -3.01
CA LYS A 75 6.57 34.46 -1.77
C LYS A 75 6.76 33.23 -0.87
N LYS A 76 5.89 32.23 -0.94
CA LYS A 76 6.08 30.91 -0.31
C LYS A 76 7.17 30.12 -1.03
N ALA A 77 7.16 30.12 -2.37
CA ALA A 77 8.16 29.44 -3.20
C ALA A 77 9.57 30.02 -3.04
N SER A 78 9.74 31.35 -3.11
CA SER A 78 11.04 32.01 -2.86
C SER A 78 11.56 31.68 -1.46
N LYS A 79 10.73 31.80 -0.41
CA LYS A 79 11.16 31.42 0.95
C LYS A 79 11.60 29.97 1.07
N ALA A 80 10.93 29.04 0.39
CA ALA A 80 11.34 27.64 0.37
C ALA A 80 12.67 27.43 -0.38
N GLN A 81 12.87 28.13 -1.50
CA GLN A 81 14.11 28.11 -2.28
C GLN A 81 15.29 28.72 -1.51
N ASP A 82 15.09 29.85 -0.83
CA ASP A 82 16.08 30.51 0.03
C ASP A 82 16.45 29.64 1.23
N ALA A 83 15.46 29.01 1.88
CA ALA A 83 15.69 28.06 2.96
C ALA A 83 16.46 26.81 2.50
N ALA A 84 16.12 26.26 1.32
CA ALA A 84 16.85 25.13 0.73
C ALA A 84 18.29 25.51 0.35
N LYS A 85 18.52 26.72 -0.18
CA LYS A 85 19.85 27.25 -0.49
C LYS A 85 20.70 27.44 0.77
N ALA A 86 20.15 28.07 1.82
CA ALA A 86 20.84 28.25 3.09
C ALA A 86 21.13 26.91 3.81
N LEU A 87 20.20 25.94 3.73
CA LEU A 87 20.43 24.58 4.23
C LEU A 87 21.55 23.88 3.46
N LYS A 88 21.58 24.02 2.13
CA LYS A 88 22.64 23.45 1.30
C LYS A 88 24.01 24.07 1.62
N GLU A 89 24.13 25.40 1.62
CA GLU A 89 25.39 26.10 1.94
C GLU A 89 25.93 25.71 3.32
N LYS A 90 25.04 25.59 4.32
CA LYS A 90 25.40 25.11 5.66
C LYS A 90 25.83 23.63 5.68
N THR A 91 25.24 22.79 4.82
CA THR A 91 25.59 21.37 4.69
C THR A 91 26.95 21.21 4.00
N ASP A 92 27.17 21.93 2.90
CA ASP A 92 28.42 21.90 2.13
C ASP A 92 29.60 22.39 3.01
N ALA A 93 29.40 23.45 3.81
CA ALA A 93 30.40 23.91 4.78
C ALA A 93 30.72 22.87 5.87
N ALA A 94 29.71 22.16 6.40
CA ALA A 94 29.91 21.08 7.37
C ALA A 94 30.63 19.86 6.76
N VAL A 95 30.39 19.57 5.48
CA VAL A 95 31.11 18.52 4.74
C VAL A 95 32.59 18.87 4.56
N GLU A 96 32.93 20.13 4.25
CA GLU A 96 34.34 20.58 4.17
C GLU A 96 35.05 20.61 5.54
N GLU A 97 34.31 20.79 6.64
CA GLU A 97 34.87 20.59 7.98
C GLU A 97 35.09 19.11 8.29
N ALA A 98 34.11 18.25 8.00
CA ALA A 98 34.20 16.81 8.23
C ALA A 98 35.32 16.13 7.43
N LYS A 99 35.58 16.55 6.18
CA LYS A 99 36.68 16.05 5.33
C LYS A 99 38.08 16.16 5.96
N LYS A 100 38.25 17.03 6.96
CA LYS A 100 39.52 17.21 7.69
C LYS A 100 39.76 16.09 8.72
N VAL A 101 38.71 15.37 9.13
CA VAL A 101 38.79 14.27 10.10
C VAL A 101 39.10 12.96 9.39
N LYS A 102 40.39 12.58 9.36
CA LYS A 102 40.80 11.25 8.89
C LYS A 102 40.64 10.21 10.00
N LEU A 103 39.57 9.44 9.93
CA LEU A 103 39.39 8.25 10.77
C LEU A 103 40.33 7.13 10.29
N VAL A 104 41.07 6.54 11.22
CA VAL A 104 41.96 5.40 10.96
C VAL A 104 41.50 4.26 11.85
N MET A 105 41.30 3.06 11.29
CA MET A 105 40.95 1.88 12.07
C MET A 105 42.12 1.49 12.98
N ASP A 106 41.86 1.42 14.29
CA ASP A 106 42.83 0.92 15.26
C ASP A 106 43.10 -0.57 15.00
N LYS A 107 44.39 -0.90 14.82
CA LYS A 107 44.89 -2.26 14.54
C LYS A 107 45.22 -3.05 15.82
N SER A 108 45.15 -2.43 16.99
CA SER A 108 45.32 -3.11 18.29
C SER A 108 44.03 -3.78 18.79
N LEU A 109 42.88 -3.36 18.25
CA LEU A 109 41.57 -3.95 18.57
C LEU A 109 41.40 -5.33 17.91
N PRO A 110 40.67 -6.28 18.55
CA PRO A 110 40.38 -7.59 17.99
C PRO A 110 39.76 -7.56 16.59
N GLU A 111 39.97 -8.60 15.79
CA GLU A 111 39.37 -8.69 14.45
C GLU A 111 37.84 -8.72 14.52
N ALA A 112 37.19 -7.92 13.68
CA ALA A 112 35.75 -7.67 13.74
C ALA A 112 34.96 -8.66 12.88
N THR A 113 34.16 -9.52 13.52
CA THR A 113 33.35 -10.53 12.80
C THR A 113 32.19 -9.88 12.04
N LYS A 114 32.06 -10.15 10.73
CA LYS A 114 30.97 -9.59 9.91
C LYS A 114 29.65 -10.35 10.14
N ILE A 115 28.59 -9.64 10.53
CA ILE A 115 27.26 -10.21 10.81
C ILE A 115 26.11 -9.36 10.21
N LYS A 116 24.86 -9.80 10.35
CA LYS A 116 23.66 -8.97 10.18
C LYS A 116 23.15 -8.48 11.54
N ILE A 117 22.36 -7.41 11.53
CA ILE A 117 21.80 -6.78 12.75
C ILE A 117 21.06 -7.79 13.65
N ARG A 118 20.28 -8.70 13.05
CA ARG A 118 19.51 -9.72 13.80
C ARG A 118 20.43 -10.66 14.61
N ASP A 119 21.62 -10.96 14.09
CA ASP A 119 22.56 -11.89 14.72
C ASP A 119 23.38 -11.20 15.84
N ALA A 120 23.18 -9.90 16.10
CA ALA A 120 23.98 -9.13 17.07
C ALA A 120 23.74 -9.54 18.53
N LYS A 121 22.56 -10.05 18.86
CA LYS A 121 22.20 -10.53 20.20
C LYS A 121 23.10 -11.69 20.68
N ASP A 122 23.52 -12.54 19.76
CA ASP A 122 24.37 -13.72 20.02
C ASP A 122 25.88 -13.38 20.00
N ASN A 123 26.20 -12.09 19.86
CA ASN A 123 27.56 -11.57 19.73
C ASN A 123 27.88 -10.46 20.76
N VAL A 124 27.10 -10.38 21.85
CA VAL A 124 27.41 -9.54 23.03
C VAL A 124 28.84 -9.79 23.52
N GLY A 125 29.58 -8.71 23.78
CA GLY A 125 30.98 -8.73 24.23
C GLY A 125 32.00 -8.90 23.10
N LYS A 126 31.58 -9.22 21.87
CA LYS A 126 32.48 -9.35 20.70
C LYS A 126 32.55 -8.04 19.91
N ARG A 127 33.67 -7.84 19.20
CA ARG A 127 33.81 -6.79 18.19
C ARG A 127 33.28 -7.29 16.85
N ILE A 128 32.40 -6.52 16.21
CA ILE A 128 31.66 -6.93 15.01
C ILE A 128 31.74 -5.89 13.89
N LYS A 129 31.47 -6.34 12.67
CA LYS A 129 31.38 -5.51 11.44
C LYS A 129 29.96 -5.59 10.85
N VAL A 130 29.31 -4.44 10.68
CA VAL A 130 27.87 -4.30 10.32
C VAL A 130 27.73 -3.18 9.25
N GLN A 131 26.66 -3.07 8.44
CA GLN A 131 26.69 -2.28 7.18
C GLN A 131 25.57 -1.23 6.96
N GLY A 132 24.43 -1.62 6.37
CA GLY A 132 23.24 -0.85 5.93
C GLY A 132 23.17 0.69 6.00
N TYR A 133 22.01 1.23 6.46
CA TYR A 133 21.44 2.55 6.16
C TYR A 133 20.86 3.30 7.39
N VAL A 134 21.09 4.61 7.57
CA VAL A 134 20.52 5.37 8.71
C VAL A 134 19.00 5.34 8.71
N HIS A 135 18.38 4.79 9.77
CA HIS A 135 16.94 4.96 9.98
C HIS A 135 16.62 6.21 10.81
N ARG A 136 17.31 6.44 11.95
CA ARG A 136 17.20 7.69 12.73
C ARG A 136 18.56 8.11 13.28
N LEU A 137 18.79 9.41 13.39
CA LEU A 137 20.01 10.02 13.93
C LEU A 137 19.63 11.06 15.00
N ARG A 138 20.32 11.06 16.13
CA ARG A 138 20.18 12.09 17.17
C ARG A 138 21.54 12.54 17.68
N GLN A 139 21.91 13.78 17.38
CA GLN A 139 23.12 14.42 17.92
C GLN A 139 22.83 15.07 19.28
N GLN A 140 23.77 14.98 20.23
CA GLN A 140 23.69 15.61 21.54
C GLN A 140 25.00 16.38 21.83
N GLY A 141 24.96 17.69 21.64
CA GLY A 141 26.16 18.53 21.64
C GLY A 141 27.07 18.24 20.44
N LYS A 142 28.35 18.64 20.52
CA LYS A 142 29.32 18.39 19.44
C LYS A 142 29.91 16.97 19.44
N ASN A 143 29.93 16.29 20.59
CA ASN A 143 30.81 15.14 20.83
C ASN A 143 30.09 13.78 20.85
N LEU A 144 28.76 13.74 20.70
CA LEU A 144 27.99 12.50 20.87
C LEU A 144 26.84 12.39 19.86
N VAL A 145 26.71 11.23 19.22
CA VAL A 145 25.68 10.93 18.23
C VAL A 145 25.09 9.54 18.50
N PHE A 146 23.78 9.47 18.69
CA PHE A 146 23.01 8.24 18.82
C PHE A 146 22.34 7.87 17.49
N LEU A 147 22.15 6.56 17.29
CA LEU A 147 21.76 5.95 16.03
C LEU A 147 20.60 4.99 16.29
N VAL A 148 19.54 5.07 15.48
CA VAL A 148 18.74 3.88 15.21
C VAL A 148 19.30 3.26 13.94
N LEU A 149 20.10 2.24 14.16
CA LEU A 149 20.68 1.42 13.11
C LEU A 149 19.56 0.64 12.41
N ARG A 150 19.21 1.06 11.19
CA ARG A 150 19.17 0.10 10.06
C ARG A 150 20.58 0.06 9.41
N ASP A 151 21.58 0.37 10.27
CA ASP A 151 22.98 0.82 10.21
C ASP A 151 23.24 2.36 10.04
N ALA A 152 24.42 2.94 10.37
CA ALA A 152 24.76 4.41 10.43
C ALA A 152 26.22 4.63 10.94
N ILE A 153 27.05 5.71 10.82
CA ILE A 153 27.04 7.18 10.59
C ILE A 153 28.33 7.61 9.83
N THR A 154 28.73 8.88 9.57
CA THR A 154 28.11 10.22 9.83
C THR A 154 27.48 10.85 8.60
N LEU A 155 26.17 11.10 8.66
CA LEU A 155 25.27 10.85 7.53
C LEU A 155 23.99 11.67 7.59
N ASN A 156 23.31 11.78 6.44
CA ASN A 156 21.86 12.01 6.37
C ASN A 156 21.06 10.72 6.65
N THR A 157 19.77 10.82 6.96
CA THR A 157 18.85 9.67 6.93
C THR A 157 18.86 8.97 5.58
N GLU A 158 18.66 7.65 5.56
CA GLU A 158 18.78 6.72 4.40
C GLU A 158 20.17 6.54 3.76
N ALA A 159 21.21 7.29 4.15
CA ALA A 159 22.56 7.07 3.65
C ALA A 159 23.18 5.76 4.20
N THR A 160 24.18 5.19 3.51
CA THR A 160 24.70 3.81 3.68
C THR A 160 26.15 3.75 4.22
N VAL A 161 26.50 2.81 5.10
CA VAL A 161 27.82 2.76 5.80
C VAL A 161 28.44 1.37 5.93
N THR A 162 29.57 1.30 6.64
CA THR A 162 29.97 0.17 7.48
C THR A 162 30.37 0.65 8.88
N LEU A 163 30.02 -0.13 9.90
CA LEU A 163 30.39 0.06 11.30
C LEU A 163 31.31 -1.05 11.81
N TRP A 164 32.17 -0.66 12.75
CA TRP A 164 32.94 -1.53 13.63
C TRP A 164 32.70 -1.09 15.07
N GLY A 165 32.47 -2.05 15.97
CA GLY A 165 32.22 -1.75 17.37
C GLY A 165 32.06 -2.98 18.22
N THR A 166 32.05 -2.81 19.54
CA THR A 166 31.77 -3.88 20.51
C THR A 166 30.31 -3.87 20.92
N VAL A 167 29.63 -5.01 20.83
CA VAL A 167 28.23 -5.14 21.29
C VAL A 167 28.20 -5.15 22.82
N LYS A 168 27.39 -4.29 23.43
CA LYS A 168 27.15 -4.22 24.87
C LYS A 168 25.68 -4.49 25.19
N LYS A 169 25.40 -4.95 26.40
CA LYS A 169 24.04 -4.89 26.98
C LYS A 169 23.71 -3.44 27.32
N LEU A 170 22.45 -3.06 27.20
CA LEU A 170 22.00 -1.74 27.63
C LEU A 170 22.18 -1.54 29.15
N PRO A 171 22.43 -0.31 29.61
CA PRO A 171 22.27 0.06 31.01
C PRO A 171 20.83 -0.13 31.48
N GLU A 172 20.66 -0.36 32.79
CA GLU A 172 19.35 -0.49 33.41
C GLU A 172 18.49 0.78 33.20
N GLY A 173 17.19 0.60 32.97
CA GLY A 173 16.27 1.68 32.62
C GLY A 173 16.45 2.28 31.21
N LYS A 174 17.22 1.64 30.31
CA LYS A 174 17.28 1.99 28.88
C LYS A 174 16.60 0.94 28.01
N SER A 175 16.11 1.35 26.85
CA SER A 175 15.46 0.49 25.86
C SER A 175 15.99 0.77 24.45
N ALA A 176 16.34 -0.30 23.75
CA ALA A 176 16.71 -0.37 22.34
C ALA A 176 16.50 -1.81 21.85
N SER A 177 16.51 -2.01 20.52
CA SER A 177 16.22 -3.33 19.93
C SER A 177 17.16 -4.43 20.46
N GLY A 178 16.59 -5.60 20.79
CA GLY A 178 17.33 -6.74 21.32
C GLY A 178 17.90 -6.59 22.74
N GLY A 179 17.71 -5.44 23.41
CA GLY A 179 18.29 -5.17 24.73
C GLY A 179 19.79 -4.81 24.71
N ILE A 180 20.31 -4.42 23.54
CA ILE A 180 21.74 -4.22 23.27
C ILE A 180 22.02 -2.86 22.60
N GLU A 181 23.29 -2.44 22.66
CA GLU A 181 23.83 -1.31 21.91
C GLU A 181 25.15 -1.68 21.23
N LEU A 182 25.50 -1.00 20.14
CA LEU A 182 26.79 -1.15 19.46
C LEU A 182 27.70 0.02 19.82
N SER A 183 28.71 -0.23 20.64
CA SER A 183 29.74 0.74 21.02
C SER A 183 30.74 0.87 19.87
N VAL A 184 30.44 1.76 18.92
CA VAL A 184 31.25 2.02 17.72
C VAL A 184 32.66 2.49 18.08
N ASP A 185 33.65 1.89 17.42
CA ASP A 185 35.08 2.28 17.49
C ASP A 185 35.62 2.79 16.14
N TYR A 186 35.05 2.36 15.01
CA TYR A 186 35.42 2.82 13.67
C TYR A 186 34.22 2.72 12.70
N TRP A 187 34.20 3.54 11.64
CA TRP A 187 33.14 3.54 10.62
C TRP A 187 33.61 4.07 9.26
N GLU A 188 32.88 3.70 8.19
CA GLU A 188 33.09 4.15 6.81
C GLU A 188 31.75 4.53 6.15
N LEU A 189 31.67 5.69 5.49
CA LEU A 189 30.53 6.06 4.63
C LEU A 189 30.67 5.32 3.28
N LEU A 190 29.68 4.51 2.90
CA LEU A 190 29.64 3.81 1.61
C LEU A 190 28.89 4.60 0.52
N SER A 191 27.77 5.23 0.87
CA SER A 191 26.98 6.05 -0.06
C SER A 191 26.19 7.09 0.71
N ASN A 192 26.18 8.34 0.26
CA ASN A 192 25.38 9.39 0.88
C ASN A 192 23.91 9.34 0.41
N ALA A 193 23.05 10.14 1.04
CA ALA A 193 21.65 10.35 0.69
C ALA A 193 21.31 11.85 0.78
N PRO A 194 20.18 12.32 0.22
CA PRO A 194 19.77 13.71 0.32
C PRO A 194 19.60 14.18 1.78
N PRO A 195 19.86 15.47 2.09
CA PRO A 195 19.51 16.05 3.39
C PRO A 195 18.04 15.79 3.72
N GLY A 196 17.76 15.37 4.97
CA GLY A 196 16.42 14.99 5.44
C GLY A 196 15.90 13.61 4.99
N GLY A 197 16.57 12.93 4.05
CA GLY A 197 16.19 11.57 3.64
C GLY A 197 14.78 11.49 3.02
N ILE A 198 13.96 10.56 3.50
CA ILE A 198 12.60 10.31 2.99
C ILE A 198 11.66 11.48 3.34
N ASP A 199 11.76 12.01 4.55
CA ASP A 199 10.79 12.94 5.13
C ASP A 199 10.76 14.30 4.38
N ASN A 200 11.84 14.62 3.65
CA ASN A 200 11.93 15.78 2.75
C ASN A 200 11.26 15.54 1.37
N VAL A 201 10.95 14.29 1.01
CA VAL A 201 10.17 13.91 -0.18
C VAL A 201 8.73 13.60 0.19
N LEU A 202 8.52 12.99 1.37
CA LEU A 202 7.25 12.55 1.90
C LEU A 202 7.01 13.17 3.27
N ASN A 203 6.51 14.40 3.25
CA ASN A 203 6.12 15.15 4.45
C ASN A 203 4.74 14.71 4.97
N GLU A 204 4.31 15.27 6.10
CA GLU A 204 3.00 14.97 6.72
C GLU A 204 1.78 15.43 5.88
N GLU A 205 1.99 16.30 4.89
CA GLU A 205 0.96 16.78 3.95
C GLU A 205 0.87 15.91 2.68
N ALA A 206 1.71 14.88 2.52
CA ALA A 206 1.84 14.11 1.29
C ALA A 206 0.57 13.31 0.94
N GLY A 207 0.02 13.58 -0.25
CA GLY A 207 -1.19 12.91 -0.75
C GLY A 207 -0.98 11.42 -1.06
N VAL A 208 -2.10 10.68 -1.11
CA VAL A 208 -2.11 9.23 -1.40
C VAL A 208 -1.37 8.90 -2.71
N GLU A 209 -1.50 9.74 -3.73
CA GLU A 209 -0.85 9.58 -5.02
C GLU A 209 0.68 9.68 -4.91
N THR A 210 1.20 10.73 -4.28
CA THR A 210 2.64 10.91 -4.01
C THR A 210 3.24 9.76 -3.19
N LEU A 211 2.45 9.19 -2.25
CA LEU A 211 2.81 8.01 -1.46
C LEU A 211 2.81 6.68 -2.26
N MET A 212 2.16 6.64 -3.43
CA MET A 212 2.18 5.50 -4.35
C MET A 212 3.27 5.65 -5.42
N GLU A 213 3.49 6.84 -5.97
CA GLU A 213 4.65 7.13 -6.84
C GLU A 213 5.97 6.84 -6.09
N ASN A 214 6.08 7.36 -4.87
CA ASN A 214 7.25 7.18 -4.01
C ASN A 214 7.14 5.94 -3.11
N ARG A 215 6.36 4.92 -3.50
CA ARG A 215 6.16 3.71 -2.69
C ARG A 215 7.48 3.01 -2.34
N HIS A 216 8.46 3.10 -3.24
CA HIS A 216 9.83 2.60 -3.07
C HIS A 216 10.63 3.29 -1.93
N LEU A 217 10.17 4.45 -1.44
CA LEU A 217 10.60 5.08 -0.19
C LEU A 217 9.69 4.69 0.97
N VAL A 218 8.36 4.73 0.79
CA VAL A 218 7.37 4.36 1.84
C VAL A 218 7.66 2.99 2.44
N ILE A 219 7.99 1.97 1.63
CA ILE A 219 8.28 0.61 2.10
C ILE A 219 9.54 0.50 2.98
N ARG A 220 10.36 1.55 3.07
CA ARG A 220 11.53 1.63 3.97
C ARG A 220 11.16 2.07 5.38
N GLY A 221 9.97 2.66 5.55
CA GLY A 221 9.39 3.01 6.84
C GLY A 221 9.03 1.78 7.67
N GLU A 222 9.05 1.94 8.99
CA GLU A 222 8.87 0.85 9.96
C GLU A 222 7.51 0.14 9.78
N ASN A 223 6.41 0.91 9.71
CA ASN A 223 5.06 0.36 9.58
C ASN A 223 4.84 -0.35 8.24
N ALA A 224 5.32 0.23 7.13
CA ALA A 224 5.15 -0.37 5.80
C ALA A 224 5.98 -1.64 5.62
N SER A 225 7.23 -1.63 6.09
CA SER A 225 8.09 -2.83 6.07
C SER A 225 7.59 -3.93 7.01
N ARG A 226 6.99 -3.59 8.17
CA ARG A 226 6.28 -4.54 9.05
C ARG A 226 5.15 -5.26 8.30
N ILE A 227 4.26 -4.53 7.61
CA ILE A 227 3.17 -5.14 6.83
C ILE A 227 3.69 -6.06 5.71
N LEU A 228 4.77 -5.70 5.02
CA LEU A 228 5.37 -6.58 3.99
C LEU A 228 5.94 -7.88 4.58
N ARG A 229 6.54 -7.84 5.79
CA ARG A 229 7.01 -9.04 6.50
C ARG A 229 5.85 -9.93 6.95
N ILE A 230 4.79 -9.33 7.51
CA ILE A 230 3.57 -10.06 7.89
C ILE A 230 2.97 -10.75 6.66
N ARG A 231 2.84 -10.05 5.52
CA ARG A 231 2.36 -10.65 4.27
C ARG A 231 3.19 -11.87 3.87
N ALA A 232 4.51 -11.78 3.91
CA ALA A 232 5.39 -12.91 3.57
C ALA A 232 5.20 -14.11 4.52
N ALA A 233 5.10 -13.87 5.83
CA ALA A 233 4.88 -14.91 6.83
C ALA A 233 3.48 -15.56 6.72
N ILE A 234 2.44 -14.79 6.40
CA ILE A 234 1.09 -15.29 6.13
C ILE A 234 1.06 -16.12 4.83
N THR A 235 1.71 -15.65 3.75
CA THR A 235 1.89 -16.44 2.51
C THR A 235 2.61 -17.78 2.77
N GLN A 236 3.61 -17.81 3.65
CA GLN A 236 4.28 -19.04 4.05
C GLN A 236 3.38 -19.93 4.95
N SER A 237 2.58 -19.33 5.82
CA SER A 237 1.65 -20.05 6.71
C SER A 237 0.53 -20.74 5.93
N PHE A 238 -0.02 -20.09 4.89
CA PHE A 238 -0.96 -20.72 3.95
C PHE A 238 -0.36 -21.95 3.26
N ARG A 239 0.85 -21.85 2.68
CA ARG A 239 1.54 -23.02 2.10
C ARG A 239 1.77 -24.12 3.14
N ALA A 240 2.16 -23.76 4.36
CA ALA A 240 2.40 -24.72 5.43
C ALA A 240 1.11 -25.46 5.88
N HIS A 241 -0.05 -24.79 5.85
CA HIS A 241 -1.35 -25.42 6.02
C HIS A 241 -1.57 -26.49 4.94
N PHE A 242 -1.63 -26.10 3.67
CA PHE A 242 -1.93 -27.00 2.54
C PHE A 242 -0.97 -28.21 2.46
N LEU A 243 0.34 -27.98 2.61
CA LEU A 243 1.35 -29.05 2.60
C LEU A 243 1.20 -30.02 3.80
N SER A 244 0.72 -29.54 4.96
CA SER A 244 0.41 -30.42 6.09
C SER A 244 -0.84 -31.27 5.86
N LYS A 245 -1.82 -30.72 5.11
CA LYS A 245 -3.05 -31.41 4.66
C LYS A 245 -2.85 -32.28 3.41
N LYS A 246 -1.64 -32.35 2.86
CA LYS A 246 -1.25 -33.13 1.65
C LYS A 246 -1.80 -32.62 0.31
N TYR A 247 -2.22 -31.36 0.24
CA TYR A 247 -2.55 -30.73 -1.03
C TYR A 247 -1.29 -30.54 -1.91
N THR A 248 -1.47 -30.63 -3.23
CA THR A 248 -0.41 -30.35 -4.22
C THR A 248 -0.45 -28.89 -4.67
N GLU A 249 0.70 -28.19 -4.69
CA GLU A 249 0.80 -26.84 -5.26
C GLU A 249 0.89 -26.90 -6.79
N VAL A 250 -0.03 -26.21 -7.48
CA VAL A 250 -0.18 -26.20 -8.95
C VAL A 250 0.12 -24.81 -9.50
N PHE A 251 0.63 -24.76 -10.74
CA PHE A 251 1.02 -23.53 -11.44
C PHE A 251 0.18 -23.35 -12.72
N PRO A 252 -1.08 -22.90 -12.60
CA PRO A 252 -1.99 -22.71 -13.73
C PRO A 252 -1.57 -21.53 -14.64
N PRO A 253 -1.97 -21.52 -15.92
CA PRO A 253 -1.64 -20.44 -16.85
C PRO A 253 -2.46 -19.18 -16.54
N THR A 254 -1.83 -18.01 -16.63
CA THR A 254 -2.48 -16.69 -16.44
C THR A 254 -2.96 -16.03 -17.73
N LEU A 255 -2.54 -16.54 -18.89
CA LEU A 255 -3.06 -16.16 -20.21
C LEU A 255 -4.10 -17.19 -20.64
N VAL A 256 -5.32 -16.74 -20.91
CA VAL A 256 -6.50 -17.59 -21.16
C VAL A 256 -7.32 -17.11 -22.36
N GLN A 257 -8.09 -18.02 -22.96
CA GLN A 257 -9.11 -17.72 -23.98
C GLN A 257 -10.55 -17.87 -23.42
N THR A 258 -10.69 -18.08 -22.10
CA THR A 258 -11.94 -18.40 -21.40
C THR A 258 -12.29 -17.36 -20.33
N GLN A 259 -13.57 -17.24 -20.00
CA GLN A 259 -14.10 -16.44 -18.89
C GLN A 259 -14.48 -17.33 -17.70
N VAL A 260 -14.35 -16.81 -16.48
CA VAL A 260 -14.76 -17.50 -15.25
C VAL A 260 -15.79 -16.65 -14.49
N GLU A 261 -15.41 -15.41 -14.15
CA GLU A 261 -16.15 -14.49 -13.27
C GLU A 261 -16.99 -13.47 -14.09
N GLY A 262 -17.57 -13.93 -15.20
CA GLY A 262 -18.39 -13.11 -16.09
C GLY A 262 -17.61 -12.22 -17.07
N GLY A 263 -18.30 -11.70 -18.08
CA GLY A 263 -17.66 -11.13 -19.27
C GLY A 263 -17.28 -9.65 -19.22
N SER A 264 -17.64 -8.92 -18.17
CA SER A 264 -17.47 -7.46 -18.08
C SER A 264 -16.12 -6.99 -17.52
N THR A 265 -15.30 -7.90 -16.98
CA THR A 265 -14.11 -7.57 -16.16
C THR A 265 -12.81 -8.23 -16.63
N LEU A 266 -12.70 -8.65 -17.91
CA LEU A 266 -11.44 -9.13 -18.47
C LEU A 266 -10.53 -8.02 -19.00
N PHE A 267 -9.22 -8.15 -18.75
CA PHE A 267 -8.18 -7.47 -19.51
C PHE A 267 -7.85 -8.31 -20.76
N GLY A 268 -8.17 -7.79 -21.95
CA GLY A 268 -7.77 -8.39 -23.22
C GLY A 268 -6.37 -7.97 -23.64
N LEU A 269 -5.66 -8.86 -24.33
CA LEU A 269 -4.36 -8.64 -24.96
C LEU A 269 -4.32 -9.29 -26.36
N ASP A 270 -3.42 -8.80 -27.20
CA ASP A 270 -3.01 -9.47 -28.42
C ASP A 270 -1.96 -10.55 -28.07
N TYR A 271 -2.21 -11.79 -28.47
CA TYR A 271 -1.32 -12.93 -28.31
C TYR A 271 -0.96 -13.48 -29.69
N PHE A 272 0.03 -12.85 -30.33
CA PHE A 272 0.55 -13.21 -31.65
C PHE A 272 -0.48 -13.15 -32.80
N GLY A 273 -1.48 -12.28 -32.70
CA GLY A 273 -2.59 -12.14 -33.65
C GLY A 273 -3.89 -12.80 -33.20
N GLU A 274 -3.87 -13.60 -32.12
CA GLU A 274 -5.07 -14.14 -31.49
C GLU A 274 -5.49 -13.32 -30.26
N PRO A 275 -6.80 -13.13 -30.02
CA PRO A 275 -7.28 -12.51 -28.78
C PRO A 275 -7.05 -13.46 -27.59
N ALA A 276 -6.38 -12.96 -26.56
CA ALA A 276 -6.24 -13.64 -25.27
C ALA A 276 -6.56 -12.66 -24.12
N TYR A 277 -6.64 -13.20 -22.91
CA TYR A 277 -7.04 -12.46 -21.72
C TYR A 277 -6.18 -12.81 -20.51
N LEU A 278 -6.08 -11.88 -19.56
CA LEU A 278 -5.54 -12.16 -18.22
C LEU A 278 -6.61 -12.83 -17.36
N THR A 279 -6.24 -13.89 -16.63
CA THR A 279 -7.19 -14.69 -15.86
C THR A 279 -7.85 -13.97 -14.68
N GLN A 280 -9.15 -14.21 -14.47
CA GLN A 280 -9.90 -13.81 -13.27
C GLN A 280 -9.72 -14.79 -12.10
N SER A 281 -9.49 -16.07 -12.40
CA SER A 281 -9.50 -17.19 -11.45
C SER A 281 -8.91 -18.43 -12.11
N SER A 282 -8.22 -19.25 -11.33
CA SER A 282 -7.61 -20.51 -11.76
C SER A 282 -8.52 -21.73 -11.55
N GLN A 283 -9.72 -21.56 -10.97
CA GLN A 283 -10.61 -22.65 -10.53
C GLN A 283 -10.80 -23.72 -11.60
N LEU A 284 -11.18 -23.34 -12.83
CA LEU A 284 -11.40 -24.29 -13.94
C LEU A 284 -10.15 -25.13 -14.29
N TYR A 285 -8.93 -24.63 -14.03
CA TYR A 285 -7.71 -25.42 -14.19
C TYR A 285 -7.48 -26.37 -13.00
N LEU A 286 -7.76 -25.93 -11.77
CA LEU A 286 -7.67 -26.77 -10.59
C LEU A 286 -8.68 -27.94 -10.65
N GLU A 287 -9.89 -27.70 -11.15
CA GLU A 287 -10.92 -28.72 -11.42
C GLU A 287 -10.43 -29.83 -12.37
N THR A 288 -9.57 -29.51 -13.35
CA THR A 288 -8.94 -30.56 -14.19
C THR A 288 -7.87 -31.36 -13.45
N CYS A 289 -7.24 -30.77 -12.43
CA CYS A 289 -6.12 -31.39 -11.71
C CYS A 289 -6.57 -32.43 -10.68
N ILE A 290 -7.72 -32.24 -10.02
CA ILE A 290 -8.17 -33.10 -8.90
C ILE A 290 -8.27 -34.59 -9.26
N ALA A 291 -8.61 -34.90 -10.51
CA ALA A 291 -8.70 -36.27 -11.03
C ALA A 291 -7.34 -37.01 -11.13
N SER A 292 -6.22 -36.30 -10.92
CA SER A 292 -4.86 -36.85 -11.02
C SER A 292 -3.96 -36.52 -9.82
N LEU A 293 -4.21 -35.40 -9.11
CA LEU A 293 -3.37 -34.91 -8.01
C LEU A 293 -4.08 -34.94 -6.64
N GLY A 294 -5.37 -35.27 -6.57
CA GLY A 294 -6.15 -35.22 -5.32
C GLY A 294 -6.52 -33.79 -4.95
N ASP A 295 -6.37 -33.42 -3.67
CA ASP A 295 -6.54 -32.03 -3.22
C ASP A 295 -5.43 -31.13 -3.81
N VAL A 296 -5.79 -29.98 -4.39
CA VAL A 296 -4.84 -29.06 -5.05
C VAL A 296 -5.03 -27.61 -4.62
N PHE A 297 -3.97 -26.80 -4.70
CA PHE A 297 -4.04 -25.35 -4.50
C PHE A 297 -3.06 -24.59 -5.39
N CYS A 298 -3.29 -23.30 -5.60
CA CYS A 298 -2.32 -22.40 -6.22
C CYS A 298 -2.31 -21.02 -5.55
N MET A 299 -1.15 -20.34 -5.62
CA MET A 299 -0.99 -18.94 -5.22
C MET A 299 -0.62 -18.10 -6.43
N ALA A 300 -1.60 -17.85 -7.30
CA ALA A 300 -1.44 -17.21 -8.60
C ALA A 300 -1.72 -15.68 -8.51
N GLN A 301 -1.62 -15.00 -9.66
CA GLN A 301 -2.11 -13.63 -9.83
C GLN A 301 -3.43 -13.67 -10.62
N SER A 302 -4.44 -12.97 -10.11
CA SER A 302 -5.73 -12.80 -10.77
C SER A 302 -5.99 -11.32 -11.08
N TYR A 303 -6.71 -11.08 -12.16
CA TYR A 303 -6.87 -9.79 -12.81
C TYR A 303 -8.34 -9.47 -13.02
N ARG A 304 -8.77 -8.27 -12.63
CA ARG A 304 -10.16 -7.80 -12.76
C ARG A 304 -10.19 -6.37 -13.31
N ALA A 305 -10.68 -6.19 -14.53
CA ALA A 305 -10.84 -4.91 -15.21
C ALA A 305 -12.07 -4.11 -14.72
N GLU A 306 -12.35 -4.17 -13.42
CA GLU A 306 -13.43 -3.42 -12.78
C GLU A 306 -13.13 -1.91 -12.80
N LYS A 307 -14.07 -1.12 -13.29
CA LYS A 307 -13.96 0.36 -13.34
C LYS A 307 -14.35 1.02 -11.99
N SER A 308 -14.03 0.37 -10.87
CA SER A 308 -14.42 0.79 -9.52
C SER A 308 -13.21 0.90 -8.58
N LYS A 309 -13.05 2.05 -7.93
CA LYS A 309 -11.95 2.35 -7.01
C LYS A 309 -12.45 2.25 -5.56
N THR A 310 -12.78 1.04 -5.12
CA THR A 310 -13.23 0.77 -3.74
C THR A 310 -12.07 0.70 -2.74
N ARG A 311 -12.35 0.37 -1.48
CA ARG A 311 -11.32 0.10 -0.47
C ARG A 311 -10.80 -1.35 -0.50
N ARG A 312 -11.47 -2.26 -1.22
CA ARG A 312 -11.18 -3.70 -1.22
C ARG A 312 -10.83 -4.30 -2.60
N HIS A 313 -11.09 -3.60 -3.72
CA HIS A 313 -10.79 -4.11 -5.07
C HIS A 313 -9.41 -3.65 -5.55
N LEU A 314 -8.71 -4.54 -6.27
CA LEU A 314 -7.46 -4.29 -6.97
C LEU A 314 -7.57 -4.87 -8.39
N ALA A 315 -7.03 -4.16 -9.38
CA ALA A 315 -7.03 -4.64 -10.77
C ALA A 315 -6.13 -5.88 -10.99
N GLU A 316 -5.12 -6.06 -10.12
CA GLU A 316 -4.27 -7.24 -10.00
C GLU A 316 -4.14 -7.58 -8.51
N TYR A 317 -4.33 -8.85 -8.15
CA TYR A 317 -4.14 -9.34 -6.79
C TYR A 317 -3.57 -10.76 -6.77
N CYS A 318 -2.93 -11.13 -5.66
CA CYS A 318 -2.50 -12.50 -5.44
C CYS A 318 -3.69 -13.31 -4.93
N HIS A 319 -4.11 -14.30 -5.70
CA HIS A 319 -5.27 -15.14 -5.42
C HIS A 319 -4.79 -16.48 -4.86
N LEU A 320 -5.36 -16.87 -3.73
CA LEU A 320 -5.17 -18.20 -3.14
C LEU A 320 -6.43 -19.01 -3.45
N GLU A 321 -6.27 -20.03 -4.29
CA GLU A 321 -7.37 -20.86 -4.79
C GLU A 321 -7.05 -22.33 -4.50
N ALA A 322 -8.05 -23.13 -4.13
CA ALA A 322 -7.86 -24.54 -3.78
C ALA A 322 -9.11 -25.35 -4.14
N GLU A 323 -8.90 -26.58 -4.63
CA GLU A 323 -9.95 -27.44 -5.19
C GLU A 323 -9.83 -28.87 -4.65
N CYS A 324 -10.97 -29.50 -4.35
CA CYS A 324 -11.04 -30.67 -3.48
C CYS A 324 -11.99 -31.75 -4.04
N PRO A 325 -11.51 -32.94 -4.44
CA PRO A 325 -12.39 -34.00 -4.95
C PRO A 325 -13.18 -34.70 -3.84
N PHE A 326 -14.37 -35.19 -4.18
CA PHE A 326 -15.22 -36.07 -3.34
C PHE A 326 -15.68 -35.49 -1.99
N ILE A 327 -15.82 -34.16 -1.87
CA ILE A 327 -16.32 -33.50 -0.65
C ILE A 327 -17.81 -33.14 -0.72
N THR A 328 -18.42 -32.95 0.45
CA THR A 328 -19.71 -32.27 0.65
C THR A 328 -19.54 -30.77 0.89
N PHE A 329 -20.65 -30.02 0.83
CA PHE A 329 -20.65 -28.57 1.09
C PHE A 329 -20.33 -28.22 2.56
N GLU A 330 -20.71 -29.09 3.51
CA GLU A 330 -20.34 -28.89 4.93
C GLU A 330 -18.82 -29.07 5.13
N GLU A 331 -18.20 -30.06 4.46
CA GLU A 331 -16.75 -30.25 4.49
C GLU A 331 -15.99 -29.12 3.78
N LEU A 332 -16.56 -28.48 2.77
CA LEU A 332 -16.01 -27.26 2.18
C LEU A 332 -15.97 -26.13 3.23
N MET A 333 -17.07 -25.95 3.98
CA MET A 333 -17.15 -24.97 5.06
C MET A 333 -16.17 -25.28 6.21
N ASP A 334 -16.01 -26.55 6.60
CA ASP A 334 -15.00 -26.99 7.57
C ASP A 334 -13.57 -26.69 7.09
N ARG A 335 -13.26 -26.97 5.81
CA ARG A 335 -11.95 -26.69 5.21
C ARG A 335 -11.65 -25.18 5.14
N ILE A 336 -12.64 -24.34 4.86
CA ILE A 336 -12.49 -22.87 4.86
C ILE A 336 -12.21 -22.34 6.27
N GLU A 337 -12.95 -22.82 7.29
CA GLU A 337 -12.70 -22.44 8.68
C GLU A 337 -11.28 -22.83 9.13
N ASP A 338 -10.89 -24.09 8.88
CA ASP A 338 -9.58 -24.59 9.29
C ASP A 338 -8.44 -23.90 8.55
N LEU A 339 -8.59 -23.61 7.25
CA LEU A 339 -7.62 -22.82 6.47
C LEU A 339 -7.35 -21.45 7.12
N VAL A 340 -8.41 -20.72 7.50
CA VAL A 340 -8.28 -19.40 8.14
C VAL A 340 -7.64 -19.53 9.53
N CYS A 341 -8.14 -20.45 10.36
CA CYS A 341 -7.70 -20.57 11.74
C CYS A 341 -6.28 -21.13 11.86
N ASP A 342 -5.96 -22.24 11.19
CA ASP A 342 -4.62 -22.86 11.24
C ASP A 342 -3.54 -21.98 10.60
N THR A 343 -3.89 -21.13 9.61
CA THR A 343 -2.97 -20.09 9.11
C THR A 343 -2.66 -19.03 10.18
N VAL A 344 -3.65 -18.60 10.95
CA VAL A 344 -3.46 -17.67 12.09
C VAL A 344 -2.66 -18.35 13.22
N ASP A 345 -3.00 -19.59 13.57
CA ASP A 345 -2.34 -20.36 14.62
C ASP A 345 -0.85 -20.55 14.30
N ARG A 346 -0.50 -20.86 13.03
CA ARG A 346 0.89 -20.94 12.55
C ARG A 346 1.62 -19.60 12.60
N ALA A 347 0.98 -18.52 12.14
CA ALA A 347 1.57 -17.19 12.15
C ALA A 347 1.81 -16.64 13.57
N LEU A 348 1.04 -17.11 14.57
CA LEU A 348 1.23 -16.77 15.98
C LEU A 348 2.14 -17.74 16.75
N ALA A 349 2.47 -18.90 16.17
CA ALA A 349 3.42 -19.84 16.75
C ALA A 349 4.89 -19.38 16.58
N ASP A 350 5.19 -18.60 15.54
CA ASP A 350 6.46 -17.90 15.38
C ASP A 350 6.48 -16.62 16.23
N PRO A 351 7.41 -16.46 17.21
CA PRO A 351 7.46 -15.27 18.05
C PRO A 351 7.79 -13.96 17.31
N GLU A 352 8.62 -13.99 16.27
CA GLU A 352 8.93 -12.78 15.50
C GLU A 352 7.72 -12.33 14.67
N VAL A 353 7.02 -13.27 14.05
CA VAL A 353 5.79 -12.98 13.29
C VAL A 353 4.67 -12.50 14.20
N LYS A 354 4.50 -13.14 15.37
CA LYS A 354 3.56 -12.71 16.42
C LYS A 354 3.83 -11.28 16.88
N ASP A 355 5.08 -10.94 17.20
CA ASP A 355 5.45 -9.59 17.62
C ASP A 355 5.19 -8.55 16.51
N LEU A 356 5.45 -8.90 15.24
CA LEU A 356 5.10 -8.04 14.10
C LEU A 356 3.58 -7.84 13.98
N ILE A 357 2.77 -8.91 14.14
CA ILE A 357 1.30 -8.85 14.09
C ILE A 357 0.77 -7.94 15.21
N TYR A 358 1.18 -8.15 16.46
CA TYR A 358 0.70 -7.34 17.59
C TYR A 358 1.22 -5.90 17.58
N GLN A 359 2.35 -5.61 16.94
CA GLN A 359 2.77 -4.23 16.65
C GLN A 359 1.94 -3.55 15.54
N ALA A 360 1.34 -4.31 14.63
CA ALA A 360 0.48 -3.79 13.57
C ALA A 360 -1.00 -3.67 14.01
N ASN A 361 -1.46 -4.61 14.83
CA ASN A 361 -2.79 -4.65 15.43
C ASN A 361 -2.71 -5.17 16.88
N PRO A 362 -2.52 -4.29 17.88
CA PRO A 362 -2.43 -4.67 19.29
C PRO A 362 -3.68 -5.38 19.83
N ASN A 363 -4.83 -5.15 19.20
CA ASN A 363 -6.13 -5.69 19.60
C ASN A 363 -6.49 -6.97 18.82
N PHE A 364 -5.54 -7.61 18.14
CA PHE A 364 -5.82 -8.83 17.37
C PHE A 364 -6.22 -9.99 18.28
N VAL A 365 -7.42 -10.53 18.05
CA VAL A 365 -7.93 -11.73 18.70
C VAL A 365 -8.05 -12.82 17.64
N PRO A 366 -7.42 -14.00 17.81
CA PRO A 366 -7.63 -15.14 16.92
C PRO A 366 -9.11 -15.52 16.83
N PRO A 367 -9.63 -15.87 15.65
CA PRO A 367 -11.03 -16.24 15.51
C PRO A 367 -11.34 -17.51 16.31
N LYS A 368 -12.53 -17.56 16.91
CA LYS A 368 -13.00 -18.77 17.62
C LYS A 368 -13.60 -19.77 16.64
N ARG A 369 -13.36 -21.04 16.91
CA ARG A 369 -13.97 -22.19 16.23
C ARG A 369 -15.18 -22.69 17.05
N PRO A 370 -16.30 -23.14 16.44
CA PRO A 370 -16.63 -23.01 15.02
C PRO A 370 -17.04 -21.59 14.63
N PHE A 371 -17.00 -21.28 13.34
CA PHE A 371 -17.56 -20.05 12.77
C PHE A 371 -19.09 -20.11 12.73
N LEU A 372 -19.74 -18.94 12.68
CA LEU A 372 -21.19 -18.87 12.54
C LEU A 372 -21.59 -19.27 11.11
N ARG A 373 -22.30 -20.39 10.93
CA ARG A 373 -22.98 -20.68 9.66
C ARG A 373 -24.29 -19.89 9.59
N MET A 374 -24.53 -19.25 8.45
CA MET A 374 -25.71 -18.43 8.20
C MET A 374 -26.12 -18.59 6.74
N THR A 375 -27.39 -18.90 6.47
CA THR A 375 -27.91 -18.85 5.11
C THR A 375 -28.09 -17.40 4.65
N TYR A 376 -28.00 -17.17 3.34
CA TYR A 376 -28.40 -15.91 2.72
C TYR A 376 -29.81 -15.46 3.16
N LYS A 377 -30.74 -16.40 3.33
CA LYS A 377 -32.10 -16.11 3.80
C LYS A 377 -32.08 -15.51 5.22
N GLU A 378 -31.34 -16.12 6.15
CA GLU A 378 -31.18 -15.61 7.52
C GLU A 378 -30.46 -14.25 7.54
N ALA A 379 -29.54 -14.00 6.60
CA ALA A 379 -28.91 -12.68 6.44
C ALA A 379 -29.91 -11.61 5.94
N ILE A 380 -30.76 -11.92 4.96
CA ILE A 380 -31.85 -11.02 4.53
C ILE A 380 -32.82 -10.74 5.68
N GLU A 381 -33.24 -11.78 6.42
CA GLU A 381 -34.09 -11.62 7.61
C GLU A 381 -33.39 -10.78 8.71
N TRP A 382 -32.07 -10.93 8.89
CA TRP A 382 -31.28 -10.10 9.80
C TRP A 382 -31.23 -8.63 9.36
N LEU A 383 -30.98 -8.37 8.07
CA LEU A 383 -30.92 -7.01 7.51
C LEU A 383 -32.27 -6.30 7.65
N GLN A 384 -33.36 -6.98 7.29
CA GLN A 384 -34.73 -6.47 7.46
C GLN A 384 -35.03 -6.15 8.95
N LYS A 385 -34.68 -7.07 9.86
CA LYS A 385 -34.94 -6.93 11.31
C LYS A 385 -34.16 -5.79 11.98
N ASN A 386 -32.99 -5.44 11.45
CA ASN A 386 -32.17 -4.33 11.94
C ASN A 386 -32.39 -3.03 11.14
N ASP A 387 -33.46 -2.97 10.33
CA ASP A 387 -33.85 -1.84 9.47
C ASP A 387 -32.78 -1.40 8.44
N ILE A 388 -31.87 -2.30 8.08
CA ILE A 388 -30.80 -2.01 7.12
C ILE A 388 -31.38 -1.92 5.70
N LYS A 389 -31.03 -0.84 4.99
CA LYS A 389 -31.57 -0.53 3.67
C LYS A 389 -30.59 -0.84 2.54
N ASN A 390 -31.14 -1.18 1.38
CA ASN A 390 -30.41 -1.27 0.12
C ASN A 390 -30.13 0.15 -0.44
N GLU A 391 -29.44 0.23 -1.59
CA GLU A 391 -29.00 1.51 -2.16
C GLU A 391 -30.15 2.44 -2.58
N ASP A 392 -31.34 1.89 -2.84
CA ASP A 392 -32.60 2.60 -3.09
C ASP A 392 -33.29 3.12 -1.81
N GLY A 393 -32.75 2.83 -0.61
CA GLY A 393 -33.37 3.16 0.67
C GLY A 393 -34.53 2.24 1.07
N LYS A 394 -34.73 1.11 0.38
CA LYS A 394 -35.76 0.10 0.67
C LYS A 394 -35.20 -0.98 1.60
N SER A 395 -36.09 -1.76 2.23
CA SER A 395 -35.67 -2.99 2.92
C SER A 395 -35.25 -4.03 1.89
N PHE A 396 -34.22 -4.84 2.20
CA PHE A 396 -33.72 -5.90 1.32
C PHE A 396 -34.79 -6.95 0.99
N GLU A 397 -34.84 -7.39 -0.27
CA GLU A 397 -35.71 -8.48 -0.74
C GLU A 397 -34.92 -9.75 -1.11
N PHE A 398 -35.55 -10.92 -1.00
CA PHE A 398 -34.92 -12.19 -1.36
C PHE A 398 -34.72 -12.28 -2.87
N GLY A 399 -33.48 -12.48 -3.30
CA GLY A 399 -33.05 -12.42 -4.70
C GLY A 399 -32.13 -11.23 -5.01
N GLU A 400 -32.09 -10.21 -4.15
CA GLU A 400 -31.12 -9.11 -4.24
C GLU A 400 -29.71 -9.55 -3.78
N ASP A 401 -28.65 -8.99 -4.34
CA ASP A 401 -27.30 -9.14 -3.78
C ASP A 401 -27.14 -8.33 -2.48
N ILE A 402 -26.11 -8.64 -1.68
CA ILE A 402 -25.83 -7.94 -0.41
C ILE A 402 -24.52 -7.14 -0.55
N PRO A 403 -24.59 -5.81 -0.80
CA PRO A 403 -23.38 -4.99 -1.01
C PRO A 403 -22.45 -4.87 0.21
N GLU A 404 -21.24 -4.36 -0.03
CA GLU A 404 -20.14 -4.21 0.95
C GLU A 404 -20.59 -3.55 2.27
N ALA A 405 -21.38 -2.47 2.22
CA ALA A 405 -21.75 -1.73 3.42
C ALA A 405 -22.75 -2.51 4.33
N PRO A 406 -23.87 -3.06 3.82
CA PRO A 406 -24.72 -4.01 4.53
C PRO A 406 -23.99 -5.25 5.06
N GLU A 407 -23.21 -5.93 4.21
CA GLU A 407 -22.41 -7.12 4.56
C GLU A 407 -21.48 -6.83 5.75
N ARG A 408 -20.74 -5.71 5.65
CA ARG A 408 -19.82 -5.25 6.69
C ARG A 408 -20.55 -4.82 7.95
N HIS A 409 -21.70 -4.15 7.85
CA HIS A 409 -22.47 -3.74 9.02
C HIS A 409 -23.03 -4.94 9.80
N MET A 410 -23.55 -5.95 9.09
CA MET A 410 -23.98 -7.21 9.69
C MET A 410 -22.83 -7.92 10.42
N THR A 411 -21.67 -8.04 9.76
CA THR A 411 -20.49 -8.70 10.32
C THR A 411 -19.90 -7.95 11.52
N ASP A 412 -19.74 -6.62 11.42
CA ASP A 412 -19.29 -5.75 12.53
C ASP A 412 -20.22 -5.84 13.75
N THR A 413 -21.54 -5.96 13.53
CA THR A 413 -22.55 -5.98 14.60
C THR A 413 -22.67 -7.35 15.27
N ILE A 414 -22.50 -8.44 14.51
CA ILE A 414 -22.51 -9.82 15.05
C ILE A 414 -21.18 -10.13 15.78
N GLY A 415 -20.06 -9.56 15.32
CA GLY A 415 -18.79 -9.60 16.07
C GLY A 415 -18.04 -10.93 16.01
N CYS A 416 -18.35 -11.82 15.06
CA CYS A 416 -17.61 -13.05 14.80
C CYS A 416 -17.51 -13.35 13.29
N PRO A 417 -16.62 -14.27 12.86
CA PRO A 417 -16.58 -14.73 11.47
C PRO A 417 -17.86 -15.49 11.10
N ILE A 418 -18.38 -15.19 9.91
CA ILE A 418 -19.62 -15.78 9.37
C ILE A 418 -19.31 -16.51 8.07
N LEU A 419 -19.69 -17.78 7.99
CA LEU A 419 -19.77 -18.55 6.76
C LEU A 419 -21.17 -18.32 6.18
N LEU A 420 -21.30 -17.30 5.32
CA LEU A 420 -22.55 -16.95 4.64
C LEU A 420 -22.73 -17.84 3.40
N HIS A 421 -23.83 -18.61 3.33
CA HIS A 421 -24.00 -19.69 2.36
C HIS A 421 -25.43 -19.83 1.79
N LYS A 422 -25.63 -20.77 0.85
CA LYS A 422 -26.90 -20.99 0.11
C LYS A 422 -27.50 -19.70 -0.48
N PHE A 423 -26.75 -19.04 -1.36
CA PHE A 423 -27.21 -17.84 -2.09
C PHE A 423 -28.12 -18.20 -3.28
N PRO A 424 -29.01 -17.30 -3.72
CA PRO A 424 -29.86 -17.53 -4.89
C PRO A 424 -29.07 -17.79 -6.17
N ALA A 425 -29.48 -18.84 -6.88
CA ALA A 425 -28.91 -19.36 -8.11
C ALA A 425 -28.73 -18.33 -9.25
N GLY A 426 -29.53 -17.25 -9.23
CA GLY A 426 -29.51 -16.18 -10.23
C GLY A 426 -28.48 -15.07 -10.00
N ILE A 427 -27.91 -14.96 -8.78
CA ILE A 427 -26.89 -13.94 -8.42
C ILE A 427 -25.49 -14.56 -8.21
N LYS A 428 -25.27 -15.78 -8.71
CA LYS A 428 -24.01 -16.52 -8.58
C LYS A 428 -23.57 -17.14 -9.90
N ALA A 429 -22.29 -17.52 -9.96
CA ALA A 429 -21.66 -18.01 -11.18
C ALA A 429 -22.29 -19.33 -11.68
N PHE A 430 -22.26 -19.52 -13.01
CA PHE A 430 -22.97 -20.61 -13.69
C PHE A 430 -22.49 -22.03 -13.30
N TYR A 431 -21.26 -22.15 -12.81
CA TYR A 431 -20.64 -23.42 -12.42
C TYR A 431 -21.00 -23.86 -10.99
N MET A 432 -21.63 -23.02 -10.18
CA MET A 432 -21.98 -23.38 -8.80
C MET A 432 -23.08 -24.46 -8.78
N ALA A 433 -22.77 -25.60 -8.14
CA ALA A 433 -23.71 -26.69 -7.95
C ALA A 433 -24.96 -26.24 -7.18
N ARG A 434 -26.14 -26.68 -7.62
CA ARG A 434 -27.42 -26.33 -6.98
C ARG A 434 -27.64 -27.13 -5.71
N CYS A 435 -28.29 -26.51 -4.73
CA CYS A 435 -28.70 -27.21 -3.53
C CYS A 435 -29.66 -28.37 -3.85
N SER A 436 -29.50 -29.51 -3.18
CA SER A 436 -30.30 -30.73 -3.44
C SER A 436 -31.74 -30.61 -2.95
N ASP A 437 -31.96 -29.78 -1.93
CA ASP A 437 -33.26 -29.47 -1.31
C ASP A 437 -34.01 -28.33 -2.02
N ASP A 438 -33.29 -27.36 -2.60
CA ASP A 438 -33.88 -26.26 -3.38
C ASP A 438 -32.98 -25.89 -4.57
N LYS A 439 -33.48 -26.07 -5.80
CA LYS A 439 -32.71 -25.78 -7.02
C LYS A 439 -32.65 -24.30 -7.39
N SER A 440 -33.28 -23.43 -6.62
CA SER A 440 -33.12 -21.98 -6.69
C SER A 440 -31.95 -21.46 -5.84
N LEU A 441 -31.24 -22.35 -5.15
CA LEU A 441 -30.03 -22.12 -4.33
C LEU A 441 -28.85 -23.00 -4.80
#